data_AF-A0A6G3WTQ8-F1
#
_entry.id   AF-A0A6G3WTQ8-F1
#
_cell.length_a   1.000
_cell.length_b   1.000
_cell.length_c   1.000
_cell.angle_alpha   90.00
_cell.angle_beta   90.00
_cell.angle_gamma   90.00
#
_symmetry.space_group_name_H-M   'P 1'
#
loop_
_entity.id
_entity.type
_entity.pdbx_description
1 polymer ?
#
loop_
_entity_poly.entity_id
_entity_poly.type
_entity_poly.pdbx_seq_one_letter_code
_entity_poly.pdbx_strand_id
1 'polypeptide(L)'
;VGYPTTPAVVGDGRQYEYAHKADLTVGLSGLNSPDTKADAWSDWTVTPYWADGSRTFRATIGHGMPFVYAKGSGGDARITTASTPTVFSDQGNVLGITVAGHHYALFAPTGSDWNVSGTA
;
A
#
# COMPACT_ATOMS: atom_id res chain seq x y z
N VAL A 1 0.92 -2.44 -3.31
CA VAL A 1 -0.47 -2.84 -3.02
C VAL A 1 -1.23 -2.76 -4.33
N GLY A 2 -2.04 -3.76 -4.64
CA GLY A 2 -2.87 -3.74 -5.84
C GLY A 2 -3.86 -4.88 -5.84
N TYR A 3 -4.86 -4.78 -6.71
CA TYR A 3 -5.96 -5.73 -6.78
C TYR A 3 -6.26 -6.12 -8.23
N PRO A 4 -5.41 -6.95 -8.87
CA PRO A 4 -5.65 -7.39 -10.25
C PRO A 4 -6.90 -8.28 -10.30
N THR A 5 -7.90 -7.86 -11.08
CA THR A 5 -9.17 -8.57 -11.27
C THR A 5 -9.32 -9.20 -12.66
N THR A 6 -8.39 -8.88 -13.57
CA THR A 6 -8.37 -9.43 -14.93
C THR A 6 -7.21 -10.41 -15.08
N PRO A 7 -7.45 -11.67 -15.47
CA PRO A 7 -6.37 -12.62 -15.70
C PRO A 7 -5.69 -12.40 -17.05
N ALA A 8 -4.40 -12.75 -17.12
CA ALA A 8 -3.73 -13.10 -18.36
C ALA A 8 -3.91 -14.60 -18.64
N VAL A 9 -4.29 -14.95 -19.86
CA VAL A 9 -4.31 -16.34 -20.32
C VAL A 9 -2.97 -16.66 -20.96
N VAL A 10 -2.21 -17.59 -20.36
CA VAL A 10 -0.83 -17.91 -20.75
C VAL A 10 -0.64 -19.41 -20.97
N GLY A 11 0.55 -19.82 -21.43
CA GLY A 11 0.91 -21.23 -21.63
C GLY A 11 0.02 -21.95 -22.64
N ASP A 12 -0.20 -21.33 -23.81
CA ASP A 12 -1.13 -21.78 -24.87
C ASP A 12 -2.57 -22.02 -24.39
N GLY A 13 -3.06 -21.21 -23.46
CA GLY A 13 -4.45 -21.30 -22.98
C GLY A 13 -4.67 -22.24 -21.79
N ARG A 14 -3.61 -22.70 -21.13
CA ARG A 14 -3.71 -23.67 -20.01
C ARG A 14 -3.60 -23.05 -18.63
N GLN A 15 -3.24 -21.77 -18.54
CA GLN A 15 -2.99 -21.09 -17.28
C GLN A 15 -3.65 -19.71 -17.23
N TYR A 16 -4.19 -19.36 -16.07
CA TYR A 16 -4.65 -18.02 -15.73
C TYR A 16 -3.69 -17.41 -14.71
N GLU A 17 -3.16 -16.24 -15.01
CA GLU A 17 -2.31 -15.47 -14.09
C GLU A 17 -2.94 -14.14 -13.71
N TYR A 18 -2.95 -13.84 -12.43
CA TYR A 18 -3.30 -12.52 -11.90
C TYR A 18 -2.02 -11.83 -11.42
N ALA A 19 -1.18 -11.42 -12.38
CA ALA A 19 0.08 -10.78 -12.06
C ALA A 19 -0.14 -9.52 -11.20
N HIS A 20 0.65 -9.37 -10.14
CA HIS A 20 0.59 -8.19 -9.30
C HIS A 20 0.87 -6.93 -10.14
N LYS A 21 -0.03 -5.95 -10.02
CA LYS A 21 0.17 -4.57 -10.48
C LYS A 21 0.11 -3.67 -9.26
N ALA A 22 1.06 -2.76 -9.13
CA ALA A 22 1.05 -1.80 -8.04
C ALA A 22 0.06 -0.68 -8.37
N ASP A 23 -1.05 -0.60 -7.63
CA ASP A 23 -1.94 0.55 -7.65
C ASP A 23 -1.47 1.61 -6.65
N LEU A 24 -1.04 1.17 -5.46
CA LEU A 24 -0.49 2.01 -4.39
C LEU A 24 0.88 1.51 -3.93
N THR A 25 1.78 2.46 -3.65
CA THR A 25 3.01 2.26 -2.90
C THR A 25 2.86 2.95 -1.54
N VAL A 26 2.97 2.18 -0.46
CA VAL A 26 2.82 2.64 0.93
C VAL A 26 4.21 2.77 1.56
N GLY A 27 4.50 3.90 2.20
CA GLY A 27 5.77 4.11 2.88
C GLY A 27 5.79 5.36 3.75
N LEU A 28 7.00 5.88 4.00
CA LEU A 28 7.22 7.15 4.70
C LEU A 28 7.96 8.13 3.81
N SER A 29 7.66 9.43 3.99
CA SER A 29 8.40 10.51 3.35
C SER A 29 9.88 10.46 3.71
N GLY A 30 10.72 10.33 2.68
CA GLY A 30 12.18 10.30 2.80
C GLY A 30 12.78 8.95 3.20
N LEU A 31 11.99 7.92 3.46
CA LEU A 31 12.52 6.59 3.75
C LEU A 31 13.33 6.06 2.56
N ASN A 32 14.59 5.71 2.81
CA ASN A 32 15.48 5.13 1.80
C ASN A 32 16.20 3.90 2.38
N SER A 33 15.42 2.85 2.63
CA SER A 33 15.97 1.60 3.16
C SER A 33 16.70 0.81 2.07
N PRO A 34 17.90 0.27 2.34
CA PRO A 34 18.65 -0.49 1.34
C PRO A 34 18.06 -1.90 1.09
N ASP A 35 17.18 -2.37 1.96
CA ASP A 35 16.63 -3.71 1.92
C ASP A 35 15.21 -3.79 2.51
N THR A 36 14.67 -5.00 2.55
CA THR A 36 13.44 -5.33 3.27
C THR A 36 13.71 -6.60 4.05
N LYS A 37 13.35 -6.61 5.33
CA LYS A 37 13.58 -7.75 6.24
C LYS A 37 12.25 -8.29 6.73
N ALA A 38 12.19 -9.59 7.00
CA ALA A 38 11.07 -10.16 7.75
C ALA A 38 11.25 -9.83 9.24
N ASP A 39 10.32 -9.08 9.84
CA ASP A 39 10.37 -8.68 11.25
C ASP A 39 9.48 -9.55 12.14
N ALA A 40 8.31 -9.96 11.64
CA ALA A 40 7.43 -10.92 12.31
C ALA A 40 6.55 -11.68 11.30
N TRP A 41 6.01 -12.82 11.71
CA TRP A 41 5.03 -13.59 10.93
C TRP A 41 4.14 -14.44 11.84
N SER A 42 3.03 -14.90 11.28
CA SER A 42 2.15 -15.93 11.85
C SER A 42 1.87 -16.99 10.79
N ASP A 43 0.96 -17.92 11.07
CA ASP A 43 0.46 -18.88 10.09
C ASP A 43 -0.04 -18.21 8.79
N TRP A 44 -0.57 -16.98 8.89
CA TRP A 44 -1.27 -16.32 7.78
C TRP A 44 -0.80 -14.90 7.48
N THR A 45 0.10 -14.33 8.29
CA THR A 45 0.57 -12.94 8.14
C THR A 45 2.08 -12.84 8.07
N VAL A 46 2.57 -11.83 7.36
CA VAL A 46 3.97 -11.39 7.41
C VAL A 46 4.03 -9.89 7.68
N THR A 47 5.03 -9.47 8.45
CA THR A 47 5.37 -8.08 8.71
C THR A 47 6.77 -7.82 8.17
N PRO A 48 6.89 -7.29 6.94
CA PRO A 48 8.15 -6.81 6.41
C PRO A 48 8.53 -5.47 7.08
N TYR A 49 9.84 -5.22 7.15
CA TYR A 49 10.45 -4.09 7.81
C TYR A 49 11.48 -3.41 6.92
N TRP A 50 11.44 -2.09 6.92
CA TRP A 50 12.38 -1.20 6.24
C TRP A 50 12.97 -0.23 7.26
N ALA A 51 14.26 0.05 7.15
CA ALA A 51 14.93 1.10 7.90
C ALA A 51 16.14 1.68 7.16
N ASP A 52 16.40 2.97 7.39
CA ASP A 52 17.52 3.72 6.80
C ASP A 52 18.44 4.36 7.87
N GLY A 53 18.26 4.00 9.14
CA GLY A 53 18.98 4.55 10.29
C GLY A 53 18.30 5.78 10.93
N SER A 54 17.44 6.49 10.20
CA SER A 54 16.66 7.63 10.73
C SER A 54 15.16 7.32 10.83
N ARG A 55 14.67 6.46 9.93
CA ARG A 55 13.27 6.07 9.81
C ARG A 55 13.13 4.56 9.93
N THR A 56 11.95 4.14 10.41
CA THR A 56 11.55 2.73 10.37
C THR A 56 10.13 2.60 9.84
N PHE A 57 9.86 1.55 9.08
CA PHE A 57 8.55 1.26 8.53
C PHE A 57 8.26 -0.24 8.58
N ARG A 58 7.05 -0.60 8.99
CA ARG A 58 6.51 -1.97 9.01
C ARG A 58 5.16 -1.99 8.31
N ALA A 59 4.86 -3.06 7.59
CA ALA A 59 3.56 -3.24 6.93
C ALA A 59 3.05 -4.68 7.09
N THR A 60 2.18 -4.94 8.05
CA THR A 60 1.61 -6.29 8.22
C THR A 60 0.55 -6.57 7.16
N ILE A 61 0.74 -7.67 6.43
CA ILE A 61 -0.17 -8.20 5.41
C ILE A 61 -0.46 -9.68 5.68
N GLY A 62 -1.56 -10.21 5.16
CA GLY A 62 -1.86 -11.63 5.31
C GLY A 62 -2.88 -12.16 4.31
N HIS A 63 -2.89 -13.47 4.15
CA HIS A 63 -3.89 -14.15 3.33
C HIS A 63 -5.29 -13.99 3.95
N GLY A 64 -6.28 -13.65 3.12
CA GLY A 64 -7.66 -13.42 3.56
C GLY A 64 -7.88 -12.07 4.27
N MET A 65 -6.87 -11.22 4.37
CA MET A 65 -7.00 -9.90 4.99
C MET A 65 -7.20 -8.80 3.93
N PRO A 66 -8.25 -7.97 4.05
CA PRO A 66 -8.45 -6.83 3.15
C PRO A 66 -7.66 -5.58 3.57
N PHE A 67 -6.82 -5.68 4.61
CA PHE A 67 -6.07 -4.56 5.17
C PHE A 67 -4.56 -4.76 5.10
N VAL A 68 -3.85 -3.65 4.88
CA VAL A 68 -2.40 -3.51 5.14
C VAL A 68 -2.26 -2.64 6.38
N TYR A 69 -1.68 -3.18 7.46
CA TYR A 69 -1.45 -2.41 8.69
C TYR A 69 -0.05 -1.80 8.68
N ALA A 70 0.03 -0.50 8.46
CA ALA A 70 1.28 0.24 8.37
C ALA A 70 1.64 0.92 9.70
N LYS A 71 2.89 0.78 10.14
CA LYS A 71 3.46 1.49 11.29
C LYS A 71 4.81 2.07 10.92
N GLY A 72 4.99 3.37 11.14
CA GLY A 72 6.23 4.06 10.81
C GLY A 72 6.70 5.04 11.88
N SER A 73 7.97 5.40 11.81
CA SER A 73 8.59 6.46 12.62
C SER A 73 9.64 7.23 11.81
N GLY A 74 9.87 8.50 12.17
CA GLY A 74 10.89 9.35 11.55
C GLY A 74 10.47 10.06 10.25
N GLY A 75 9.18 10.00 9.88
CA GLY A 75 8.63 10.70 8.72
C GLY A 75 7.12 10.51 8.62
N ASP A 76 6.47 11.37 7.82
CA ASP A 76 5.03 11.28 7.56
C ASP A 76 4.71 10.06 6.70
N ALA A 77 3.51 9.49 6.88
CA ALA A 77 3.00 8.46 5.99
C ALA A 77 2.87 9.02 4.57
N ARG A 78 3.30 8.24 3.57
CA ARG A 78 3.21 8.61 2.16
C ARG A 78 2.61 7.48 1.36
N ILE A 79 1.59 7.83 0.57
CA ILE A 79 0.99 6.97 -0.43
C ILE A 79 1.30 7.56 -1.80
N THR A 80 1.94 6.78 -2.66
CA THR A 80 2.09 7.12 -4.08
C THR A 80 1.15 6.23 -4.88
N THR A 81 0.40 6.83 -5.81
CA THR A 81 -0.55 6.12 -6.67
C THR A 81 0.03 5.92 -8.07
N ALA A 82 -0.30 4.81 -8.73
CA ALA A 82 0.18 4.51 -10.08
C ALA A 82 -0.53 5.32 -11.19
N SER A 83 -1.66 5.95 -10.86
CA SER A 83 -2.40 6.89 -11.70
C SER A 83 -3.01 7.98 -10.82
N THR A 84 -3.43 9.11 -11.41
CA THR A 84 -4.06 10.20 -10.66
C THR A 84 -5.30 9.67 -9.93
N PRO A 85 -5.34 9.75 -8.58
CA PRO A 85 -6.47 9.23 -7.83
C PRO A 85 -7.69 10.13 -7.99
N THR A 86 -8.88 9.54 -8.00
CA THR A 86 -10.11 10.27 -7.73
C THR A 86 -10.48 10.11 -6.26
N VAL A 87 -10.60 11.20 -5.52
CA VAL A 87 -11.09 11.17 -4.13
C VAL A 87 -12.61 11.14 -4.16
N PHE A 88 -13.22 10.09 -3.62
CA PHE A 88 -14.69 9.94 -3.55
C PHE A 88 -15.24 10.15 -2.13
N SER A 89 -14.37 10.16 -1.11
CA SER A 89 -14.71 10.47 0.27
C SER A 89 -13.50 11.09 0.95
N ASP A 90 -13.72 12.16 1.70
CA ASP A 90 -12.68 12.83 2.49
C ASP A 90 -13.26 13.24 3.85
N GLN A 91 -12.69 12.68 4.91
CA GLN A 91 -13.04 12.98 6.31
C GLN A 91 -11.78 13.37 7.10
N GLY A 92 -10.77 13.93 6.42
CA GLY A 92 -9.49 14.30 7.01
C GLY A 92 -8.59 13.08 7.21
N ASN A 93 -8.65 12.44 8.38
CA ASN A 93 -7.82 11.27 8.67
C ASN A 93 -8.31 9.97 7.99
N VAL A 94 -9.47 9.99 7.34
CA VAL A 94 -10.02 8.88 6.55
C VAL A 94 -10.29 9.34 5.12
N LEU A 95 -9.61 8.72 4.15
CA LEU A 95 -9.70 9.08 2.74
C LEU A 95 -10.13 7.88 1.89
N GLY A 96 -11.16 8.05 1.06
CA GLY A 96 -11.59 7.09 0.06
C GLY A 96 -11.12 7.52 -1.34
N ILE A 97 -10.32 6.68 -1.99
CA ILE A 97 -9.73 6.97 -3.30
C ILE A 97 -10.01 5.86 -4.32
N THR A 98 -10.16 6.26 -5.58
CA THR A 98 -10.16 5.35 -6.73
C THR A 98 -8.87 5.53 -7.50
N VAL A 99 -8.12 4.45 -7.73
CA VAL A 99 -6.87 4.42 -8.50
C VAL A 99 -6.94 3.28 -9.49
N ALA A 100 -6.64 3.55 -10.76
CA ALA A 100 -6.69 2.53 -11.83
C ALA A 100 -8.02 1.75 -11.91
N GLY A 101 -9.13 2.36 -11.50
CA GLY A 101 -10.46 1.72 -11.45
C GLY A 101 -10.73 0.88 -10.20
N HIS A 102 -9.80 0.81 -9.25
CA HIS A 102 -9.96 0.10 -7.97
C HIS A 102 -10.16 1.07 -6.80
N HIS A 103 -11.02 0.71 -5.86
CA HIS A 103 -11.33 1.53 -4.69
C HIS A 103 -10.49 1.12 -3.48
N TYR A 104 -9.94 2.12 -2.78
CA TYR A 104 -9.17 1.95 -1.57
C TYR A 104 -9.62 2.95 -0.50
N ALA A 105 -9.47 2.57 0.76
CA ALA A 105 -9.64 3.47 1.90
C ALA A 105 -8.31 3.58 2.66
N LEU A 106 -7.93 4.80 3.01
CA LEU A 106 -6.73 5.15 3.76
C LEU A 106 -7.16 5.65 5.13
N PHE A 107 -6.58 5.10 6.19
CA PHE A 107 -6.90 5.43 7.57
C PHE A 107 -5.65 5.90 8.29
N ALA A 108 -5.70 7.08 8.87
CA ALA A 108 -4.66 7.68 9.70
C ALA A 108 -5.18 7.92 11.12
N PRO A 109 -4.29 8.09 12.13
CA PRO A 109 -4.70 8.42 13.49
C PRO A 109 -5.56 9.69 13.56
N THR A 110 -6.48 9.74 14.53
CA THR A 110 -7.27 10.95 14.79
C THR A 110 -6.36 12.16 15.03
N GLY A 111 -6.70 13.31 14.45
CA GLY A 111 -5.89 14.52 14.50
C GLY A 111 -4.82 14.62 13.40
N SER A 112 -4.68 13.59 12.57
CA SER A 112 -3.95 13.68 11.29
C SER A 112 -4.88 14.08 10.14
N ASP A 113 -4.31 14.46 9.01
CA ASP A 113 -5.04 14.79 7.79
C ASP A 113 -4.24 14.32 6.57
N TRP A 114 -4.94 13.90 5.51
CA TRP A 114 -4.33 13.50 4.25
C TRP A 114 -4.23 14.68 3.29
N ASN A 115 -3.00 15.06 2.93
CA ASN A 115 -2.79 16.01 1.85
C ASN A 115 -2.68 15.28 0.49
N VAL A 116 -3.68 15.45 -0.36
CA VAL A 116 -3.69 14.91 -1.72
C VAL A 116 -3.08 15.92 -2.67
N SER A 117 -1.97 15.54 -3.32
CA SER A 117 -1.26 16.43 -4.24
C SER A 117 -0.58 15.67 -5.37
N GLY A 118 -0.32 16.38 -6.47
CA GLY A 118 0.31 15.85 -7.68
C GLY A 118 -0.69 15.27 -8.70
N THR A 119 -0.20 15.11 -9.93
CA THR A 119 -0.81 14.30 -11.00
C THR A 119 0.17 13.18 -11.34
N ALA A 120 -0.34 12.02 -11.75
CA ALA A 120 0.52 10.92 -12.22
C ALA A 120 1.36 11.30 -13.45
#